data_AF-A0A5N7ABV4-F1
#
_entry.id   AF-A0A5N7ABV4-F1
#
_cell.length_a   1.000
_cell.length_b   1.000
_cell.length_c   1.000
_cell.angle_alpha   90.00
_cell.angle_beta   90.00
_cell.angle_gamma   90.00
#
_symmetry.space_group_name_H-M   'P 1'
#
loop_
_entity.id
_entity.type
_entity.pdbx_description
1 polymer ?
#
loop_
_entity_poly.entity_id
_entity_poly.type
_entity_poly.pdbx_seq_one_letter_code
_entity_poly.pdbx_strand_id
1 'polypeptide(L)'
;MRILSFLSKQLSRGPFSSKKGPSSRLLSAQRPCFAKADSPDQEATAPDISIMDARELAHVSQDSVPSVAQAAVHLLLMDTIWTWKHNITTGETANKLLSLPTVDGLTSQWDDEKRSLQLLAGVMEAAVPRFYAWWITVDHRLTKEIPKNGFLELPADLLPPLDVMIIWHAYMLQPGLYADDCSRLQVPDMRRILFPWQAIYNAIDIMTLEYKIPSVAEDFFELITGQSVDLVEELVTTANLWVYRIRCPYCQITKKMPILNNVQTDDIHQGFELECDCGYIPSVDALRQDLLHLQQTGNMCVRGAYSSSSLGHALRLLVSRIPEPSLQPFAKREDLIRAIQAASSETSDSTWAVERLLSLYIPTSPVTEATSAHYSSVLRAMCFVDKMHQYCWLRSPALCYRANSNSISVSIGTLPRAQQKYQNFLQVARQPENIPITPTSDVGLFWHTHQLSPGPYRQFCIRQLGRFMDYDDKVAHEVLDKNFAATQDSYSRELSGEYDTCLCWACELERNDHELAIDDPGISSGSDDLHEWARRVAVVFWKEVEDQRQRGQPGLARESLREVLARTRQERIVSRFG
;
A
#
# COMPACT_ATOMS: atom_id res chain seq x y z
N MET A 1 6.29 -18.40 9.97
CA MET A 1 5.21 -19.35 10.38
C MET A 1 4.11 -19.43 9.31
N ARG A 2 3.66 -20.66 9.04
CA ARG A 2 2.86 -21.13 7.89
C ARG A 2 1.40 -20.65 7.87
N ILE A 3 1.00 -19.93 6.81
CA ILE A 3 -0.37 -19.68 6.29
C ILE A 3 -0.16 -19.24 4.82
N LEU A 4 -0.72 -19.77 3.72
CA LEU A 4 -1.74 -20.76 3.41
C LEU A 4 -1.47 -21.32 2.01
N SER A 5 -1.31 -22.64 1.91
CA SER A 5 -1.19 -23.41 0.69
C SER A 5 -2.55 -23.87 0.14
N PHE A 6 -3.58 -23.04 0.24
CA PHE A 6 -4.90 -23.35 -0.31
C PHE A 6 -5.10 -22.60 -1.63
N LEU A 7 -4.56 -23.18 -2.71
CA LEU A 7 -5.08 -23.14 -4.09
C LEU A 7 -4.17 -23.96 -5.04
N SER A 8 -3.72 -25.15 -4.63
CA SER A 8 -2.97 -26.10 -5.49
C SER A 8 -3.81 -27.28 -5.99
N LYS A 9 -5.15 -27.16 -6.03
CA LYS A 9 -6.04 -28.17 -6.62
C LYS A 9 -6.70 -27.65 -7.89
N GLN A 10 -5.94 -27.56 -8.97
CA GLN A 10 -6.44 -27.76 -10.35
C GLN A 10 -5.29 -28.13 -11.30
N LEU A 11 -4.61 -29.25 -11.03
CA LEU A 11 -3.76 -29.92 -12.03
C LEU A 11 -3.86 -31.44 -11.84
N SER A 12 -5.02 -32.01 -12.17
CA SER A 12 -5.17 -33.45 -12.41
C SER A 12 -6.55 -33.76 -12.99
N ARG A 13 -6.76 -33.45 -14.27
CA ARG A 13 -7.68 -34.22 -15.11
C ARG A 13 -6.84 -35.15 -15.99
N GLY A 14 -7.09 -36.46 -15.85
CA GLY A 14 -6.39 -37.54 -16.54
C GLY A 14 -6.57 -37.54 -18.08
N PRO A 15 -5.94 -38.50 -18.78
CA PRO A 15 -5.67 -38.41 -20.21
C PRO A 15 -6.96 -38.60 -21.02
N PHE A 16 -7.30 -37.60 -21.84
CA PHE A 16 -8.39 -37.74 -22.81
C PHE A 16 -7.95 -38.50 -24.06
N SER A 17 -8.84 -39.41 -24.45
CA SER A 17 -8.74 -40.37 -25.55
C SER A 17 -8.44 -39.74 -26.91
N SER A 18 -7.58 -40.42 -27.66
CA SER A 18 -7.03 -40.02 -28.95
C SER A 18 -8.06 -40.08 -30.08
N LYS A 19 -8.42 -38.91 -30.63
CA LYS A 19 -8.77 -38.76 -32.06
C LYS A 19 -8.01 -37.55 -32.63
N LYS A 20 -6.98 -37.84 -33.42
CA LYS A 20 -6.02 -36.87 -33.95
C LYS A 20 -6.62 -36.08 -35.12
N GLY A 21 -7.00 -34.83 -34.87
CA GLY A 21 -7.24 -33.80 -35.89
C GLY A 21 -6.00 -32.92 -36.10
N PRO A 22 -5.95 -32.08 -37.15
CA PRO A 22 -4.81 -31.21 -37.45
C PRO A 22 -4.46 -30.21 -36.33
N SER A 23 -5.44 -29.80 -35.50
CA SER A 23 -5.24 -28.96 -34.31
C SER A 23 -4.33 -29.61 -33.24
N SER A 24 -4.32 -30.95 -33.15
CA SER A 24 -3.59 -31.68 -32.10
C SER A 24 -2.06 -31.65 -32.26
N ARG A 25 -1.53 -31.20 -33.42
CA ARG A 25 -0.07 -31.08 -33.64
C ARG A 25 0.50 -29.76 -33.12
N LEU A 26 -0.29 -28.68 -33.10
CA LEU A 26 0.11 -27.38 -32.55
C LEU A 26 0.12 -27.39 -31.02
N LEU A 27 -0.80 -28.15 -30.42
CA LEU A 27 -0.94 -28.37 -28.97
C LEU A 27 0.12 -29.33 -28.39
N SER A 28 1.17 -29.67 -29.14
CA SER A 28 2.24 -30.55 -28.64
C SER A 28 3.01 -29.87 -27.49
N ALA A 29 3.43 -30.66 -26.50
CA ALA A 29 3.97 -30.22 -25.20
C ALA A 29 5.31 -29.45 -25.22
N GLN A 30 5.79 -28.99 -26.38
CA GLN A 30 7.01 -28.19 -26.46
C GLN A 30 6.74 -26.74 -26.06
N ARG A 31 7.50 -26.24 -25.08
CA ARG A 31 7.44 -24.83 -24.64
C ARG A 31 7.77 -23.93 -25.84
N PRO A 32 6.98 -22.88 -26.12
CA PRO A 32 7.29 -21.94 -27.20
C PRO A 32 8.67 -21.30 -26.96
N CYS A 33 9.45 -21.15 -28.03
CA CYS A 33 10.74 -20.47 -28.01
C CYS A 33 10.59 -19.14 -28.72
N PHE A 34 11.14 -18.08 -28.12
CA PHE A 34 11.12 -16.72 -28.65
C PHE A 34 12.54 -16.26 -28.97
N ALA A 35 12.68 -15.52 -30.06
CA ALA A 35 13.94 -14.92 -30.46
C ALA A 35 14.26 -13.72 -29.56
N LYS A 36 15.55 -13.51 -29.31
CA LYS A 36 16.05 -12.27 -28.69
C LYS A 36 15.97 -11.14 -29.71
N ALA A 37 15.80 -9.91 -29.21
CA ALA A 37 15.88 -8.74 -30.06
C ALA A 37 17.34 -8.50 -30.49
N ASP A 38 17.53 -8.09 -31.74
CA ASP A 38 18.86 -7.72 -32.24
C ASP A 38 19.25 -6.28 -31.83
N SER A 39 18.26 -5.48 -31.41
CA SER A 39 18.40 -4.07 -31.05
C SER A 39 17.31 -3.61 -30.07
N PRO A 40 17.55 -2.57 -29.25
CA PRO A 40 16.59 -2.11 -28.23
C PRO A 40 15.23 -1.66 -28.78
N ASP A 41 15.18 -1.11 -30.00
CA ASP A 41 13.93 -0.69 -30.66
C ASP A 41 13.03 -1.85 -31.09
N GLN A 42 13.58 -3.07 -31.15
CA GLN A 42 12.85 -4.29 -31.47
C GLN A 42 12.42 -5.07 -30.22
N GLU A 43 12.83 -4.64 -29.02
CA GLU A 43 12.46 -5.30 -27.78
C GLU A 43 10.98 -5.14 -27.47
N ALA A 44 10.35 -6.21 -26.99
CA ALA A 44 9.03 -6.13 -26.39
C ALA A 44 9.14 -5.45 -25.01
N THR A 45 8.39 -4.38 -24.81
CA THR A 45 8.36 -3.62 -23.55
C THR A 45 6.96 -3.62 -22.96
N ALA A 46 6.85 -3.81 -21.64
CA ALA A 46 5.62 -3.63 -20.88
C ALA A 46 5.91 -2.78 -19.62
N PRO A 47 4.94 -1.97 -19.14
CA PRO A 47 3.57 -1.80 -19.66
C PRO A 47 3.56 -1.00 -20.97
N ASP A 48 2.43 -1.07 -21.68
CA ASP A 48 2.13 -0.08 -22.71
C ASP A 48 2.01 1.31 -22.04
N ILE A 49 2.96 2.20 -22.32
CA ILE A 49 3.05 3.53 -21.73
C ILE A 49 1.82 4.40 -22.04
N SER A 50 1.05 4.07 -23.08
CA SER A 50 -0.15 4.83 -23.45
C SER A 50 -1.25 4.80 -22.39
N ILE A 51 -1.19 3.85 -21.45
CA ILE A 51 -2.09 3.78 -20.29
C ILE A 51 -1.82 4.89 -19.27
N MET A 52 -0.61 5.46 -19.26
CA MET A 52 -0.19 6.52 -18.34
C MET A 52 -0.27 7.89 -19.04
N ASP A 53 -1.36 8.15 -19.76
CA ASP A 53 -1.60 9.42 -20.45
C ASP A 53 -1.69 10.57 -19.44
N ALA A 54 -0.88 11.61 -19.64
CA ALA A 54 -0.83 12.79 -18.77
C ALA A 54 -2.19 13.44 -18.51
N ARG A 55 -3.12 13.37 -19.47
CA ARG A 55 -4.49 13.91 -19.31
C ARG A 55 -5.31 13.13 -18.30
N GLU A 56 -5.07 11.84 -18.18
CA GLU A 56 -5.75 10.95 -17.24
C GLU A 56 -5.04 10.92 -15.87
N LEU A 57 -3.82 11.44 -15.75
CA LEU A 57 -3.07 11.54 -14.49
C LEU A 57 -3.49 12.74 -13.63
N ALA A 58 -4.05 13.78 -14.25
CA ALA A 58 -4.59 14.93 -13.54
C ALA A 58 -5.61 14.51 -12.47
N HIS A 59 -5.67 15.25 -11.37
CA HIS A 59 -6.65 14.96 -10.32
C HIS A 59 -8.08 14.91 -10.86
N VAL A 60 -8.75 13.83 -10.53
CA VAL A 60 -10.15 13.60 -10.88
C VAL A 60 -11.05 14.52 -10.06
N SER A 61 -12.27 14.76 -10.55
CA SER A 61 -13.24 15.58 -9.82
C SER A 61 -13.52 14.99 -8.43
N GLN A 62 -13.91 15.82 -7.47
CA GLN A 62 -14.15 15.42 -6.08
C GLN A 62 -15.18 14.29 -5.91
N ASP A 63 -16.01 14.05 -6.92
CA ASP A 63 -17.07 13.04 -6.93
C ASP A 63 -16.75 11.85 -7.86
N SER A 64 -15.50 11.74 -8.32
CA SER A 64 -15.04 10.67 -9.20
C SER A 64 -14.09 9.71 -8.48
N VAL A 65 -14.12 8.44 -8.89
CA VAL A 65 -13.10 7.46 -8.50
C VAL A 65 -11.79 7.72 -9.26
N PRO A 66 -10.63 7.22 -8.78
CA PRO A 66 -9.36 7.37 -9.48
C PRO A 66 -9.40 6.83 -10.91
N SER A 67 -8.61 7.43 -11.80
CA SER A 67 -8.50 7.00 -13.18
C SER A 67 -7.69 5.70 -13.33
N VAL A 68 -7.80 5.05 -14.48
CA VAL A 68 -6.97 3.89 -14.83
C VAL A 68 -5.48 4.26 -14.87
N ALA A 69 -5.15 5.44 -15.40
CA ALA A 69 -3.78 5.95 -15.42
C ALA A 69 -3.21 6.16 -14.01
N GLN A 70 -3.99 6.72 -13.08
CA GLN A 70 -3.57 6.88 -11.68
C GLN A 70 -3.31 5.52 -11.01
N ALA A 71 -4.20 4.55 -11.20
CA ALA A 71 -3.98 3.19 -10.68
C ALA A 71 -2.75 2.51 -11.32
N ALA A 72 -2.48 2.76 -12.60
CA ALA A 72 -1.28 2.25 -13.27
C ALA A 72 0.01 2.88 -12.71
N VAL A 73 0.05 4.20 -12.48
CA VAL A 73 1.19 4.85 -11.83
C VAL A 73 1.33 4.40 -10.38
N HIS A 74 0.23 4.12 -9.68
CA HIS A 74 0.30 3.54 -8.34
C HIS A 74 0.93 2.14 -8.35
N LEU A 75 0.57 1.27 -9.32
CA LEU A 75 1.27 -0.01 -9.50
C LEU A 75 2.77 0.18 -9.76
N LEU A 76 3.14 1.21 -10.56
CA LEU A 76 4.53 1.49 -10.89
C LEU A 76 5.32 1.93 -9.66
N LEU A 77 4.72 2.79 -8.83
CA LEU A 77 5.29 3.18 -7.55
C LEU A 77 5.43 1.97 -6.62
N MET A 78 4.43 1.10 -6.53
CA MET A 78 4.51 -0.10 -5.69
C MET A 78 5.59 -1.07 -6.16
N ASP A 79 5.77 -1.27 -7.47
CA ASP A 79 6.90 -2.06 -8.01
C ASP A 79 8.25 -1.43 -7.64
N THR A 80 8.35 -0.09 -7.72
CA THR A 80 9.56 0.66 -7.32
C THR A 80 9.86 0.49 -5.82
N ILE A 81 8.83 0.59 -4.97
CA ILE A 81 8.94 0.36 -3.52
C ILE A 81 9.34 -1.09 -3.23
N TRP A 82 8.77 -2.05 -3.96
CA TRP A 82 9.12 -3.46 -3.82
C TRP A 82 10.58 -3.72 -4.19
N THR A 83 11.06 -3.17 -5.30
CA THR A 83 12.46 -3.27 -5.72
C THR A 83 13.39 -2.67 -4.69
N TRP A 84 13.07 -1.49 -4.17
CA TRP A 84 13.85 -0.85 -3.11
C TRP A 84 13.89 -1.69 -1.83
N LYS A 85 12.73 -2.20 -1.37
CA LYS A 85 12.62 -3.13 -0.24
C LYS A 85 13.47 -4.39 -0.47
N HIS A 86 13.40 -4.98 -1.66
CA HIS A 86 14.17 -6.18 -2.00
C HIS A 86 15.68 -5.90 -1.91
N ASN A 87 16.14 -4.77 -2.44
CA ASN A 87 17.54 -4.35 -2.40
C ASN A 87 18.06 -4.17 -0.97
N ILE A 88 17.28 -3.57 -0.06
CA ILE A 88 17.74 -3.37 1.32
C ILE A 88 17.62 -4.64 2.18
N THR A 89 16.72 -5.57 1.83
CA THR A 89 16.45 -6.77 2.65
C THR A 89 17.15 -8.03 2.16
N THR A 90 17.77 -8.00 0.97
CA THR A 90 18.46 -9.15 0.38
C THR A 90 19.85 -8.78 -0.17
N GLY A 91 20.68 -9.80 -0.40
CA GLY A 91 21.96 -9.62 -1.08
C GLY A 91 23.04 -8.85 -0.30
N GLU A 92 23.90 -8.16 -1.03
CA GLU A 92 25.11 -7.50 -0.49
C GLU A 92 24.76 -6.30 0.40
N THR A 93 23.80 -5.46 0.00
CA THR A 93 23.36 -4.29 0.76
C THR A 93 22.83 -4.70 2.13
N ALA A 94 21.95 -5.72 2.18
CA ALA A 94 21.46 -6.25 3.45
C ALA A 94 22.61 -6.75 4.34
N ASN A 95 23.58 -7.48 3.77
CA ASN A 95 24.75 -7.95 4.51
C ASN A 95 25.59 -6.79 5.06
N LYS A 96 25.78 -5.71 4.28
CA LYS A 96 26.48 -4.51 4.73
C LYS A 96 25.78 -3.86 5.92
N LEU A 97 24.48 -3.59 5.80
CA LEU A 97 23.69 -2.95 6.87
C LEU A 97 23.74 -3.75 8.18
N LEU A 98 23.73 -5.08 8.10
CA LEU A 98 23.75 -5.97 9.27
C LEU A 98 25.14 -6.15 9.88
N SER A 99 26.19 -5.92 9.09
CA SER A 99 27.58 -5.98 9.56
C SER A 99 28.03 -4.73 10.32
N LEU A 100 27.21 -3.68 10.32
CA LEU A 100 27.52 -2.43 11.00
C LEU A 100 27.55 -2.64 12.52
N PRO A 101 28.60 -2.17 13.22
CA PRO A 101 28.68 -2.31 14.66
C PRO A 101 27.57 -1.50 15.34
N THR A 102 26.74 -2.18 16.12
CA THR A 102 25.83 -1.53 17.07
C THR A 102 26.65 -0.87 18.19
N VAL A 103 26.19 0.31 18.62
CA VAL A 103 26.81 1.00 19.76
C VAL A 103 26.78 0.08 21.00
N ASP A 104 27.91 0.04 21.72
CA ASP A 104 28.18 -0.75 22.94
C ASP A 104 28.43 -2.27 22.78
N GLY A 105 28.85 -2.75 21.61
CA GLY A 105 29.36 -4.14 21.46
C GLY A 105 28.29 -5.22 21.61
N LEU A 106 27.01 -4.83 21.57
CA LEU A 106 25.85 -5.71 21.59
C LEU A 106 25.66 -6.37 20.22
N THR A 107 26.33 -7.50 20.00
CA THR A 107 26.05 -8.37 18.85
C THR A 107 24.59 -8.80 18.90
N SER A 108 23.81 -8.44 17.87
CA SER A 108 22.41 -8.84 17.80
C SER A 108 22.30 -10.36 17.65
N GLN A 109 21.42 -10.99 18.44
CA GLN A 109 20.97 -12.35 18.16
C GLN A 109 19.88 -12.24 17.09
N TRP A 110 20.22 -12.66 15.87
CA TRP A 110 19.31 -12.57 14.73
C TRP A 110 18.39 -13.78 14.70
N ASP A 111 17.13 -13.54 14.41
CA ASP A 111 16.20 -14.56 13.93
C ASP A 111 16.29 -14.56 12.40
N ASP A 112 16.92 -15.59 11.84
CA ASP A 112 17.09 -15.74 10.39
C ASP A 112 15.73 -15.72 9.65
N GLU A 113 14.63 -16.11 10.30
CA GLU A 113 13.29 -16.07 9.70
C GLU A 113 12.70 -14.64 9.63
N LYS A 114 13.12 -13.74 10.54
CA LYS A 114 12.56 -12.37 10.65
C LYS A 114 13.51 -11.28 10.17
N ARG A 115 14.73 -11.63 9.81
CA ARG A 115 15.81 -10.73 9.38
C ARG A 115 15.37 -9.67 8.38
N SER A 116 14.69 -10.06 7.29
CA SER A 116 14.22 -9.12 6.26
C SER A 116 13.23 -8.10 6.82
N LEU A 117 12.32 -8.54 7.68
CA LEU A 117 11.27 -7.70 8.26
C LEU A 117 11.86 -6.72 9.29
N GLN A 118 12.78 -7.19 10.14
CA GLN A 118 13.50 -6.36 11.10
C GLN A 118 14.35 -5.29 10.41
N LEU A 119 15.03 -5.66 9.32
CA LEU A 119 15.84 -4.71 8.56
C LEU A 119 14.97 -3.64 7.91
N LEU A 120 13.87 -4.02 7.27
CA LEU A 120 12.90 -3.06 6.73
C LEU A 120 12.37 -2.12 7.82
N ALA A 121 11.95 -2.67 8.97
CA ALA A 121 11.44 -1.88 10.08
C ALA A 121 12.48 -0.88 10.59
N GLY A 122 13.73 -1.31 10.76
CA GLY A 122 14.80 -0.44 11.23
C GLY A 122 15.20 0.65 10.23
N VAL A 123 15.24 0.35 8.93
CA VAL A 123 15.49 1.37 7.91
C VAL A 123 14.34 2.37 7.86
N MET A 124 13.09 1.92 7.93
CA MET A 124 11.92 2.81 7.98
C MET A 124 11.90 3.67 9.22
N GLU A 125 12.33 3.14 10.36
CA GLU A 125 12.48 3.93 11.57
C GLU A 125 13.55 5.02 11.41
N ALA A 126 14.69 4.71 10.78
CA ALA A 126 15.72 5.70 10.49
C ALA A 126 15.25 6.77 9.49
N ALA A 127 14.30 6.44 8.61
CA ALA A 127 13.66 7.37 7.68
C ALA A 127 12.64 8.32 8.36
N VAL A 128 12.16 8.00 9.56
CA VAL A 128 11.11 8.80 10.22
C VAL A 128 11.51 10.26 10.43
N PRO A 129 12.68 10.60 11.01
CA PRO A 129 13.08 12.00 11.18
C PRO A 129 13.19 12.77 9.86
N ARG A 130 13.64 12.10 8.79
CA ARG A 130 13.72 12.64 7.43
C ARG A 130 12.32 13.00 6.91
N PHE A 131 11.36 12.11 7.13
CA PHE A 131 9.95 12.36 6.79
C PHE A 131 9.39 13.55 7.56
N TYR A 132 9.60 13.65 8.88
CA TYR A 132 9.09 14.78 9.68
C TYR A 132 9.66 16.13 9.25
N ALA A 133 10.97 16.20 9.00
CA ALA A 133 11.62 17.42 8.54
C ALA A 133 11.06 17.89 7.19
N TRP A 134 10.89 16.96 6.24
CA TRP A 134 10.23 17.23 4.96
C TRP A 134 8.78 17.67 5.14
N TRP A 135 7.99 16.90 5.89
CA TRP A 135 6.53 17.09 6.05
C TRP A 135 6.18 18.45 6.66
N ILE A 136 6.88 18.85 7.73
CA ILE A 136 6.69 20.15 8.39
C ILE A 136 7.11 21.30 7.47
N THR A 137 8.23 21.14 6.76
CA THR A 137 8.74 22.23 5.91
C THR A 137 7.91 22.42 4.65
N VAL A 138 7.39 21.34 4.06
CA VAL A 138 6.46 21.39 2.93
C VAL A 138 5.15 22.04 3.34
N ASP A 139 4.58 21.69 4.50
CA ASP A 139 3.37 22.33 5.03
C ASP A 139 3.56 23.86 5.09
N HIS A 140 4.58 24.33 5.81
CA HIS A 140 4.87 25.76 5.96
C HIS A 140 5.11 26.48 4.63
N ARG A 141 5.75 25.81 3.67
CA ARG A 141 6.01 26.37 2.35
C ARG A 141 4.72 26.55 1.57
N LEU A 142 3.84 25.55 1.59
CA LEU A 142 2.62 25.52 0.77
C LEU A 142 1.41 26.17 1.43
N THR A 143 1.40 26.43 2.75
CA THR A 143 0.29 27.08 3.48
C THR A 143 -0.28 28.31 2.77
N LYS A 144 0.59 29.12 2.13
CA LYS A 144 0.17 30.35 1.43
C LYS A 144 -0.29 30.12 -0.01
N GLU A 145 0.11 29.00 -0.61
CA GLU A 145 -0.18 28.66 -2.00
C GLU A 145 -1.50 27.88 -2.13
N ILE A 146 -1.90 27.16 -1.08
CA ILE A 146 -3.12 26.36 -1.11
C ILE A 146 -4.36 27.27 -1.13
N PRO A 147 -5.28 27.12 -2.11
CA PRO A 147 -6.49 27.92 -2.18
C PRO A 147 -7.37 27.72 -0.95
N LYS A 148 -7.98 28.75 -0.35
CA LYS A 148 -8.72 28.66 0.95
C LYS A 148 -9.68 27.47 1.11
N ASN A 149 -10.43 27.10 0.07
CA ASN A 149 -11.36 25.97 0.06
C ASN A 149 -11.00 24.91 -0.99
N GLY A 150 -9.74 24.90 -1.42
CA GLY A 150 -9.23 24.01 -2.45
C GLY A 150 -8.16 23.08 -1.94
N PHE A 151 -7.61 22.37 -2.91
CA PHE A 151 -6.50 21.45 -2.78
C PHE A 151 -5.38 21.90 -3.71
N LEU A 152 -4.17 21.44 -3.44
CA LEU A 152 -2.99 21.73 -4.24
C LEU A 152 -2.24 20.42 -4.49
N GLU A 153 -1.93 20.12 -5.75
CA GLU A 153 -1.04 19.01 -6.06
C GLU A 153 0.38 19.32 -5.57
N LEU A 154 1.06 18.34 -4.95
CA LEU A 154 2.43 18.53 -4.50
C LEU A 154 3.33 18.93 -5.68
N PRO A 155 4.00 20.09 -5.65
CA PRO A 155 4.92 20.48 -6.72
C PRO A 155 6.08 19.48 -6.87
N ALA A 156 6.50 19.23 -8.11
CA ALA A 156 7.62 18.32 -8.41
C ALA A 156 8.92 18.73 -7.69
N ASP A 157 9.13 20.03 -7.50
CA ASP A 157 10.28 20.63 -6.79
C ASP A 157 10.29 20.32 -5.28
N LEU A 158 9.23 19.72 -4.75
CA LEU A 158 9.09 19.32 -3.35
C LEU A 158 8.92 17.80 -3.21
N LEU A 159 9.14 17.03 -4.27
CA LEU A 159 9.11 15.57 -4.21
C LEU A 159 10.15 15.05 -3.18
N PRO A 160 9.75 14.18 -2.25
CA PRO A 160 10.69 13.62 -1.30
C PRO A 160 11.49 12.44 -1.91
N PRO A 161 12.64 12.09 -1.32
CA PRO A 161 13.34 10.83 -1.60
C PRO A 161 12.47 9.60 -1.35
N LEU A 162 12.86 8.45 -1.90
CA LEU A 162 12.01 7.26 -1.95
C LEU A 162 11.60 6.73 -0.56
N ASP A 163 12.49 6.73 0.43
CA ASP A 163 12.18 6.27 1.79
C ASP A 163 11.15 7.18 2.49
N VAL A 164 11.23 8.48 2.27
CA VAL A 164 10.26 9.46 2.76
C VAL A 164 8.93 9.33 2.00
N MET A 165 8.97 9.09 0.69
CA MET A 165 7.78 8.78 -0.12
C MET A 165 7.08 7.50 0.37
N ILE A 166 7.83 6.46 0.75
CA ILE A 166 7.28 5.20 1.30
C ILE A 166 6.51 5.46 2.60
N ILE A 167 7.08 6.24 3.52
CA ILE A 167 6.38 6.62 4.77
C ILE A 167 5.13 7.43 4.44
N TRP A 168 5.24 8.45 3.59
CA TRP A 168 4.12 9.32 3.24
C TRP A 168 2.98 8.54 2.58
N HIS A 169 3.30 7.68 1.62
CA HIS A 169 2.38 6.75 0.95
C HIS A 169 1.63 5.88 1.98
N ALA A 170 2.36 5.14 2.81
CA ALA A 170 1.77 4.23 3.78
C ALA A 170 0.93 4.95 4.84
N TYR A 171 1.29 6.19 5.17
CA TYR A 171 0.55 7.00 6.13
C TYR A 171 -0.78 7.51 5.55
N MET A 172 -0.81 7.92 4.29
CA MET A 172 -2.05 8.34 3.60
C MET A 172 -3.05 7.20 3.40
N LEU A 173 -2.60 5.94 3.39
CA LEU A 173 -3.50 4.77 3.40
C LEU A 173 -4.27 4.60 4.72
N GLN A 174 -3.99 5.43 5.73
CA GLN A 174 -4.77 5.57 6.96
C GLN A 174 -5.33 7.01 7.06
N PRO A 175 -6.26 7.40 6.17
CA PRO A 175 -6.64 8.79 5.98
C PRO A 175 -7.28 9.44 7.22
N GLY A 176 -7.93 8.67 8.10
CA GLY A 176 -8.43 9.17 9.38
C GLY A 176 -7.30 9.57 10.32
N LEU A 177 -6.36 8.65 10.58
CA LEU A 177 -5.19 8.90 11.43
C LEU A 177 -4.28 10.01 10.86
N TYR A 178 -4.06 9.99 9.54
CA TYR A 178 -3.28 11.02 8.86
C TYR A 178 -3.86 12.42 9.06
N ALA A 179 -5.18 12.59 8.89
CA ALA A 179 -5.84 13.88 9.03
C ALA A 179 -5.87 14.38 10.49
N ASP A 180 -6.04 13.46 11.43
CA ASP A 180 -6.00 13.76 12.87
C ASP A 180 -4.59 14.23 13.27
N ASP A 181 -3.56 13.54 12.82
CA ASP A 181 -2.17 13.89 13.09
C ASP A 181 -1.71 15.15 12.37
N CYS A 182 -2.16 15.40 11.13
CA CYS A 182 -1.93 16.70 10.46
C CYS A 182 -2.39 17.86 11.37
N SER A 183 -3.56 17.71 11.99
CA SER A 183 -4.13 18.74 12.85
C SER A 183 -3.38 18.86 14.18
N ARG A 184 -3.05 17.72 14.79
CA ARG A 184 -2.39 17.65 16.10
C ARG A 184 -0.93 18.09 16.07
N LEU A 185 -0.22 17.76 14.99
CA LEU A 185 1.21 18.03 14.81
C LEU A 185 1.48 19.36 14.08
N GLN A 186 0.46 20.23 14.01
CA GLN A 186 0.56 21.58 13.45
C GLN A 186 1.02 21.61 11.98
N VAL A 187 0.59 20.63 11.19
CA VAL A 187 0.75 20.59 9.73
C VAL A 187 -0.62 20.42 9.04
N PRO A 188 -1.57 21.33 9.30
CA PRO A 188 -2.98 21.16 8.94
C PRO A 188 -3.23 21.25 7.43
N ASP A 189 -2.27 21.72 6.65
CA ASP A 189 -2.37 21.91 5.22
C ASP A 189 -1.97 20.66 4.43
N MET A 190 -1.15 19.78 5.01
CA MET A 190 -0.75 18.51 4.37
C MET A 190 -1.91 17.59 4.01
N ARG A 191 -3.02 17.58 4.78
CA ARG A 191 -4.25 16.84 4.41
C ARG A 191 -4.96 17.38 3.16
N ARG A 192 -4.53 18.54 2.65
CA ARG A 192 -5.08 19.24 1.49
C ARG A 192 -4.14 19.17 0.28
N ILE A 193 -2.97 18.54 0.46
CA ILE A 193 -2.04 18.25 -0.62
C ILE A 193 -2.53 17.00 -1.36
N LEU A 194 -2.55 17.09 -2.68
CA LEU A 194 -2.93 16.01 -3.56
C LEU A 194 -1.69 15.22 -4.02
N PHE A 195 -1.88 13.92 -4.27
CA PHE A 195 -0.79 13.05 -4.70
C PHE A 195 -0.32 13.38 -6.12
N PRO A 196 0.97 13.66 -6.34
CA PRO A 196 1.44 14.22 -7.61
C PRO A 196 1.69 13.15 -8.67
N TRP A 197 0.64 12.53 -9.19
CA TRP A 197 0.72 11.37 -10.10
C TRP A 197 1.67 11.59 -11.28
N GLN A 198 1.59 12.74 -11.93
CA GLN A 198 2.46 13.06 -13.07
C GLN A 198 3.93 13.19 -12.65
N ALA A 199 4.20 13.83 -11.50
CA ALA A 199 5.56 14.00 -11.02
C ALA A 199 6.18 12.65 -10.60
N ILE A 200 5.39 11.76 -9.98
CA ILE A 200 5.82 10.39 -9.65
C ILE A 200 6.13 9.58 -10.91
N TYR A 201 5.26 9.63 -11.93
CA TYR A 201 5.50 8.96 -13.20
C TYR A 201 6.80 9.45 -13.85
N ASN A 202 7.04 10.77 -13.84
CA ASN A 202 8.25 11.36 -14.41
C ASN A 202 9.52 11.02 -13.61
N ALA A 203 9.39 10.73 -12.32
CA ALA A 203 10.50 10.42 -11.42
C ALA A 203 10.91 8.94 -11.46
N ILE A 204 10.13 8.05 -12.08
CA ILE A 204 10.41 6.60 -12.12
C ILE A 204 10.84 6.19 -13.53
N ASP A 205 12.02 5.60 -13.67
CA ASP A 205 12.39 4.90 -14.88
C ASP A 205 11.60 3.59 -14.99
N ILE A 206 10.77 3.45 -16.01
CA ILE A 206 9.83 2.33 -16.14
C ILE A 206 10.52 0.99 -16.38
N MET A 207 11.76 1.00 -16.90
CA MET A 207 12.52 -0.19 -17.23
C MET A 207 13.36 -0.65 -16.04
N THR A 208 14.07 0.28 -15.38
CA THR A 208 14.95 -0.02 -14.25
C THR A 208 14.25 0.02 -12.90
N LEU A 209 13.08 0.67 -12.82
CA LEU A 209 12.34 0.99 -11.59
C LEU A 209 13.15 1.89 -10.63
N GLU A 210 14.13 2.63 -11.17
CA GLU A 210 14.89 3.61 -10.42
C GLU A 210 14.07 4.88 -10.21
N TYR A 211 13.94 5.32 -8.95
CA TYR A 211 13.26 6.58 -8.59
C TYR A 211 14.29 7.70 -8.40
N LYS A 212 14.21 8.72 -9.25
CA LYS A 212 15.06 9.92 -9.23
C LYS A 212 14.20 11.17 -9.17
N ILE A 213 14.32 11.92 -8.08
CA ILE A 213 13.63 13.20 -7.93
C ILE A 213 14.34 14.30 -8.75
N PRO A 214 13.65 15.40 -9.11
CA PRO A 214 14.31 16.54 -9.76
C PRO A 214 15.40 17.14 -8.88
N SER A 215 16.49 17.65 -9.47
CA SER A 215 17.61 18.25 -8.72
C SER A 215 17.19 19.38 -7.79
N VAL A 216 16.14 20.15 -8.15
CA VAL A 216 15.59 21.20 -7.27
C VAL A 216 14.99 20.61 -5.98
N ALA A 217 14.38 19.42 -6.08
CA ALA A 217 13.85 18.70 -4.92
C ALA A 217 14.97 18.05 -4.09
N GLU A 218 16.05 17.58 -4.74
CA GLU A 218 17.27 17.13 -4.05
C GLU A 218 17.88 18.28 -3.23
N ASP A 219 18.16 19.42 -3.87
CA ASP A 219 18.70 20.62 -3.22
C ASP A 219 17.81 21.07 -2.05
N PHE A 220 16.49 21.06 -2.23
CA PHE A 220 15.54 21.39 -1.18
C PHE A 220 15.63 20.42 0.00
N PHE A 221 15.66 19.11 -0.27
CA PHE A 221 15.70 18.08 0.77
C PHE A 221 17.01 18.13 1.56
N GLU A 222 18.15 18.25 0.87
CA GLU A 222 19.46 18.35 1.51
C GLU A 222 19.58 19.64 2.34
N LEU A 223 19.00 20.75 1.86
CA LEU A 223 18.98 22.02 2.60
C LEU A 223 18.23 21.92 3.94
N ILE A 224 17.07 21.25 3.95
CA ILE A 224 16.20 21.21 5.14
C ILE A 224 16.61 20.13 6.15
N THR A 225 17.27 19.06 5.69
CA THR A 225 17.66 17.92 6.54
C THR A 225 19.14 17.91 6.88
N GLY A 226 19.99 18.47 6.02
CA GLY A 226 21.44 18.27 6.07
C GLY A 226 21.87 16.85 5.72
N GLN A 227 20.98 16.06 5.11
CA GLN A 227 21.17 14.65 4.78
C GLN A 227 21.07 14.44 3.28
N SER A 228 21.86 13.49 2.75
CA SER A 228 21.77 12.99 1.38
C SER A 228 20.38 12.43 1.11
N VAL A 229 19.95 12.44 -0.15
CA VAL A 229 18.70 11.83 -0.60
C VAL A 229 18.74 10.29 -0.53
N ASP A 230 19.92 9.66 -0.61
CA ASP A 230 20.07 8.19 -0.49
C ASP A 230 20.26 7.76 0.98
N LEU A 231 19.16 7.28 1.59
CA LEU A 231 19.20 6.75 2.97
C LEU A 231 20.14 5.57 3.13
N VAL A 232 20.17 4.68 2.13
CA VAL A 232 20.85 3.40 2.25
C VAL A 232 22.36 3.65 2.25
N GLU A 233 22.82 4.54 1.38
CA GLU A 233 24.19 5.03 1.40
C GLU A 233 24.54 5.66 2.75
N GLU A 234 23.70 6.57 3.27
CA GLU A 234 23.94 7.19 4.59
C GLU A 234 24.05 6.18 5.72
N LEU A 235 23.15 5.19 5.76
CA LEU A 235 23.13 4.15 6.79
C LEU A 235 24.37 3.27 6.73
N VAL A 236 24.90 2.99 5.53
CA VAL A 236 26.14 2.21 5.35
C VAL A 236 27.37 3.02 5.76
N THR A 237 27.40 4.32 5.48
CA THR A 237 28.57 5.17 5.78
C THR A 237 28.58 5.71 7.22
N THR A 238 27.42 5.85 7.85
CA THR A 238 27.26 6.58 9.12
C THR A 238 26.67 5.69 10.22
N ALA A 239 27.54 5.10 11.05
CA ALA A 239 27.13 4.17 12.12
C ALA A 239 26.20 4.77 13.20
N ASN A 240 26.16 6.09 13.37
CA ASN A 240 25.37 6.76 14.42
C ASN A 240 23.85 6.86 14.12
N LEU A 241 23.41 6.52 12.91
CA LEU A 241 22.01 6.58 12.50
C LEU A 241 21.17 5.39 13.02
N TRP A 242 21.82 4.31 13.43
CA TRP A 242 21.17 3.09 13.96
C TRP A 242 20.85 3.15 15.46
N VAL A 243 20.85 4.33 16.08
CA VAL A 243 20.75 4.46 17.53
C VAL A 243 19.70 5.47 17.93
N TYR A 244 18.70 5.01 18.69
CA TYR A 244 17.80 5.91 19.40
C TYR A 244 18.56 6.66 20.48
N ARG A 245 18.36 7.99 20.54
CA ARG A 245 18.78 8.82 21.67
C ARG A 245 17.54 9.37 22.35
N ILE A 246 17.12 8.69 23.40
CA ILE A 246 15.87 9.02 24.07
C ILE A 246 16.21 9.66 25.40
N ARG A 247 15.95 10.95 25.51
CA ARG A 247 16.06 11.67 26.77
C ARG A 247 14.78 11.44 27.57
N CYS A 248 14.88 10.73 28.68
CA CYS A 248 13.74 10.54 29.57
C CYS A 248 13.26 11.92 30.09
N PRO A 249 11.98 12.30 29.94
CA PRO A 249 11.48 13.58 30.44
C PRO A 249 11.47 13.66 31.97
N TYR A 250 11.57 12.52 32.67
CA TYR A 250 11.54 12.46 34.13
C TYR A 250 12.93 12.50 34.74
N CYS A 251 13.71 11.44 34.58
CA CYS A 251 15.05 11.37 35.18
C CYS A 251 16.12 12.11 34.36
N GLN A 252 15.78 12.62 33.16
CA GLN A 252 16.67 13.35 32.26
C GLN A 252 17.87 12.55 31.73
N ILE A 253 17.94 11.24 32.06
CA ILE A 253 18.94 10.32 31.54
C ILE A 253 18.62 10.04 30.07
N THR A 254 19.65 10.14 29.22
CA THR A 254 19.55 9.78 27.81
C THR A 254 19.94 8.32 27.63
N LYS A 255 19.00 7.48 27.20
CA LYS A 255 19.26 6.09 26.85
C LYS A 255 19.66 6.01 25.38
N LYS A 256 20.73 5.28 25.10
CA LYS A 256 21.16 4.92 23.74
C LYS A 256 20.76 3.48 23.48
N MET A 257 20.04 3.22 22.40
CA MET A 257 19.62 1.85 22.05
C MET A 257 19.69 1.61 20.54
N PRO A 258 20.18 0.45 20.10
CA PRO A 258 20.21 0.10 18.69
C PRO A 258 18.78 -0.08 18.14
N ILE A 259 18.47 0.55 17.01
CA ILE A 259 17.14 0.52 16.38
C ILE A 259 16.71 -0.92 16.08
N LEU A 260 17.55 -1.64 15.34
CA LEU A 260 17.25 -2.99 14.83
C LEU A 260 16.87 -4.01 15.91
N ASN A 261 17.40 -3.86 17.12
CA ASN A 261 17.15 -4.82 18.20
C ASN A 261 15.84 -4.55 18.95
N ASN A 262 15.26 -3.35 18.76
CA ASN A 262 14.13 -2.90 19.56
C ASN A 262 12.88 -2.60 18.69
N VAL A 263 12.99 -2.63 17.35
CA VAL A 263 11.82 -2.59 16.48
C VAL A 263 10.99 -3.86 16.64
N GLN A 264 9.70 -3.69 16.94
CA GLN A 264 8.78 -4.81 17.05
C GLN A 264 8.27 -5.22 15.67
N THR A 265 8.42 -6.50 15.34
CA THR A 265 7.98 -7.08 14.06
C THR A 265 6.96 -8.20 14.21
N ASP A 266 6.75 -8.68 15.43
CA ASP A 266 5.92 -9.86 15.72
C ASP A 266 4.42 -9.52 15.75
N ASP A 267 4.10 -8.33 16.23
CA ASP A 267 2.78 -7.72 16.08
C ASP A 267 2.97 -6.35 15.41
N ILE A 268 2.69 -6.27 14.12
CA ILE A 268 2.78 -5.03 13.34
C ILE A 268 1.78 -3.95 13.83
N HIS A 269 0.82 -4.33 14.69
CA HIS A 269 -0.08 -3.40 15.35
C HIS A 269 0.45 -2.92 16.70
N GLN A 270 1.51 -3.52 17.24
CA GLN A 270 2.22 -3.01 18.40
C GLN A 270 3.42 -2.18 17.92
N GLY A 271 3.78 -1.17 18.70
CA GLY A 271 4.96 -0.37 18.41
C GLY A 271 5.95 -0.43 19.57
N PHE A 272 6.79 0.58 19.67
CA PHE A 272 7.98 0.52 20.49
C PHE A 272 7.69 0.54 22.00
N GLU A 273 7.98 -0.56 22.70
CA GLU A 273 7.94 -0.59 24.17
C GLU A 273 9.30 -0.18 24.75
N LEU A 274 9.41 1.06 25.24
CA LEU A 274 10.57 1.54 25.99
C LEU A 274 10.22 1.67 27.47
N GLU A 275 11.07 1.13 28.33
CA GLU A 275 11.10 1.45 29.75
C GLU A 275 12.43 2.11 30.13
N CYS A 276 12.32 3.21 30.88
CA CYS A 276 13.44 3.84 31.56
C CYS A 276 13.62 3.23 32.95
N ASP A 277 14.86 3.18 33.45
CA ASP A 277 15.16 2.64 34.80
C ASP A 277 14.44 3.39 35.94
N CYS A 278 13.93 4.61 35.67
CA CYS A 278 13.09 5.36 36.61
C CYS A 278 11.59 4.98 36.56
N GLY A 279 11.21 3.98 35.77
CA GLY A 279 9.84 3.54 35.53
C GLY A 279 9.06 4.33 34.48
N TYR A 280 9.70 5.28 33.77
CA TYR A 280 9.04 6.03 32.69
C TYR A 280 8.80 5.12 31.48
N ILE A 281 7.55 5.11 31.00
CA ILE A 281 7.16 4.41 29.77
C ILE A 281 6.47 5.45 28.86
N PRO A 282 7.10 5.88 27.74
CA PRO A 282 6.64 7.02 26.95
C PRO A 282 5.18 6.96 26.57
N SER A 283 4.74 5.77 26.19
CA SER A 283 3.38 5.52 25.83
C SER A 283 2.48 5.66 27.08
N VAL A 284 2.77 4.96 28.18
CA VAL A 284 1.81 4.85 29.30
C VAL A 284 1.62 6.22 29.94
N ASP A 285 2.69 6.98 30.03
CA ASP A 285 2.66 8.34 30.56
C ASP A 285 2.02 9.35 29.60
N ALA A 286 2.16 9.19 28.28
CA ALA A 286 1.41 10.00 27.31
C ALA A 286 -0.11 9.74 27.42
N LEU A 287 -0.54 8.48 27.55
CA LEU A 287 -1.96 8.15 27.78
C LEU A 287 -2.45 8.75 29.09
N ARG A 288 -1.68 8.63 30.18
CA ARG A 288 -2.05 9.24 31.46
C ARG A 288 -2.24 10.74 31.34
N GLN A 289 -1.31 11.43 30.67
CA GLN A 289 -1.41 12.87 30.44
C GLN A 289 -2.63 13.25 29.61
N ASP A 290 -2.93 12.50 28.55
CA ASP A 290 -4.12 12.71 27.72
C ASP A 290 -5.42 12.50 28.51
N LEU A 291 -5.53 11.43 29.30
CA LEU A 291 -6.69 11.16 30.15
C LEU A 291 -6.81 12.21 31.26
N LEU A 292 -5.70 12.61 31.89
CA LEU A 292 -5.69 13.66 32.89
C LEU A 292 -6.11 15.02 32.29
N HIS A 293 -5.61 15.35 31.09
CA HIS A 293 -6.00 16.56 30.38
C HIS A 293 -7.49 16.56 30.03
N LEU A 294 -8.01 15.44 29.52
CA LEU A 294 -9.44 15.24 29.27
C LEU A 294 -10.25 15.40 30.57
N GLN A 295 -9.76 14.86 31.69
CA GLN A 295 -10.40 14.97 33.01
C GLN A 295 -10.47 16.42 33.50
N GLN A 296 -9.38 17.18 33.34
CA GLN A 296 -9.23 18.53 33.87
C GLN A 296 -9.90 19.60 32.98
N THR A 297 -9.79 19.46 31.67
CA THR A 297 -10.23 20.51 30.72
C THR A 297 -11.56 20.20 30.05
N GLY A 298 -11.98 18.93 30.05
CA GLY A 298 -13.12 18.47 29.26
C GLY A 298 -12.88 18.49 27.75
N ASN A 299 -11.64 18.75 27.30
CA ASN A 299 -11.26 18.71 25.89
C ASN A 299 -11.33 17.25 25.40
N MET A 300 -12.28 16.97 24.51
CA MET A 300 -12.57 15.63 24.00
C MET A 300 -11.48 15.06 23.07
N CYS A 301 -10.42 15.82 22.80
CA CYS A 301 -9.32 15.41 21.96
C CYS A 301 -8.24 14.68 22.78
N VAL A 302 -8.19 13.37 22.66
CA VAL A 302 -7.05 12.53 23.08
C VAL A 302 -6.36 11.96 21.84
N ARG A 303 -5.12 11.46 21.97
CA ARG A 303 -4.38 10.84 20.87
C ARG A 303 -5.26 9.82 20.14
N GLY A 304 -5.46 10.04 18.82
CA GLY A 304 -6.22 9.16 17.94
C GLY A 304 -7.76 9.31 18.01
N ALA A 305 -8.28 10.32 18.72
CA ALA A 305 -9.73 10.57 18.87
C ALA A 305 -10.23 11.88 18.24
N TYR A 306 -9.39 12.61 17.50
CA TYR A 306 -9.74 13.92 16.90
C TYR A 306 -10.92 13.85 15.91
N SER A 307 -11.17 12.67 15.34
CA SER A 307 -12.23 12.44 14.36
C SER A 307 -13.55 11.90 14.91
N SER A 308 -13.61 11.43 16.17
CA SER A 308 -14.80 10.75 16.72
C SER A 308 -15.41 11.47 17.92
N SER A 309 -16.42 12.29 17.66
CA SER A 309 -17.19 12.98 18.72
C SER A 309 -17.88 12.00 19.66
N SER A 310 -18.29 10.83 19.17
CA SER A 310 -18.88 9.76 19.97
C SER A 310 -17.86 9.10 20.90
N LEU A 311 -16.63 8.87 20.43
CA LEU A 311 -15.55 8.35 21.27
C LEU A 311 -15.16 9.36 22.35
N GLY A 312 -14.94 10.62 21.99
CA GLY A 312 -14.63 11.68 22.96
C GLY A 312 -15.70 11.80 24.06
N HIS A 313 -16.97 11.64 23.70
CA HIS A 313 -18.08 11.62 24.65
C HIS A 313 -18.05 10.40 25.59
N ALA A 314 -17.84 9.20 25.04
CA ALA A 314 -17.76 7.96 25.81
C ALA A 314 -16.56 7.96 26.78
N LEU A 315 -15.40 8.46 26.32
CA LEU A 315 -14.19 8.56 27.13
C LEU A 315 -14.33 9.55 28.27
N ARG A 316 -15.04 10.67 28.07
CA ARG A 316 -15.24 11.66 29.14
C ARG A 316 -15.95 11.07 30.36
N LEU A 317 -17.00 10.28 30.12
CA LEU A 317 -17.72 9.59 31.21
C LEU A 317 -16.81 8.60 31.93
N LEU A 318 -16.06 7.81 31.17
CA LEU A 318 -15.13 6.84 31.71
C LEU A 318 -14.00 7.48 32.54
N VAL A 319 -13.35 8.51 32.00
CA VAL A 319 -12.22 9.20 32.64
C VAL A 319 -12.63 9.92 33.92
N SER A 320 -13.88 10.40 34.02
CA SER A 320 -14.40 10.98 35.26
C SER A 320 -14.42 10.00 36.44
N ARG A 321 -14.36 8.69 36.17
CA ARG A 321 -14.37 7.60 37.16
C ARG A 321 -12.98 7.05 37.47
N ILE A 322 -11.96 7.40 36.68
CA ILE A 322 -10.59 6.97 36.95
C ILE A 322 -10.04 7.80 38.12
N PRO A 323 -9.54 7.15 39.20
CA PRO A 323 -8.90 7.88 40.29
C PRO A 323 -7.70 8.69 39.79
N GLU A 324 -7.66 9.97 40.12
CA GLU A 324 -6.55 10.86 39.75
C GLU A 324 -5.16 10.30 40.12
N PRO A 325 -4.94 9.62 41.28
CA PRO A 325 -3.66 8.98 41.59
C PRO A 325 -3.19 7.95 40.56
N SER A 326 -4.13 7.26 39.89
CA SER A 326 -3.82 6.29 38.83
C SER A 326 -3.38 6.95 37.52
N LEU A 327 -3.68 8.25 37.36
CA LEU A 327 -3.27 9.09 36.24
C LEU A 327 -1.97 9.86 36.52
N GLN A 328 -1.39 9.73 37.72
CA GLN A 328 -0.15 10.40 38.05
C GLN A 328 1.08 9.72 37.40
N PRO A 329 2.18 10.45 37.15
CA PRO A 329 3.36 9.99 36.41
C PRO A 329 4.17 8.78 36.93
N PHE A 330 3.69 8.07 37.96
CA PHE A 330 4.42 6.97 38.62
C PHE A 330 3.53 5.76 38.97
N ALA A 331 2.27 5.75 38.53
CA ALA A 331 1.45 4.55 38.66
C ALA A 331 2.07 3.41 37.81
N LYS A 332 1.89 2.15 38.20
CA LYS A 332 2.32 1.05 37.31
C LYS A 332 1.35 0.91 36.14
N ARG A 333 1.80 0.35 35.01
CA ARG A 333 0.95 0.07 33.84
C ARG A 333 -0.27 -0.76 34.26
N GLU A 334 -0.06 -1.76 35.11
CA GLU A 334 -1.09 -2.65 35.61
C GLU A 334 -2.10 -1.94 36.52
N ASP A 335 -1.68 -0.87 37.23
CA ASP A 335 -2.59 -0.05 38.05
C ASP A 335 -3.51 0.79 37.16
N LEU A 336 -2.96 1.39 36.09
CA LEU A 336 -3.75 2.16 35.12
C LEU A 336 -4.76 1.27 34.39
N ILE A 337 -4.33 0.11 33.90
CA ILE A 337 -5.22 -0.84 33.20
C ILE A 337 -6.34 -1.30 34.14
N ARG A 338 -6.02 -1.66 35.39
CA ARG A 338 -7.03 -2.01 36.39
C ARG A 338 -8.00 -0.87 36.67
N ALA A 339 -7.52 0.37 36.76
CA ALA A 339 -8.36 1.54 36.99
C ALA A 339 -9.31 1.81 35.80
N ILE A 340 -8.82 1.66 34.56
CA ILE A 340 -9.64 1.78 33.35
C ILE A 340 -10.72 0.69 33.31
N GLN A 341 -10.34 -0.57 33.60
CA GLN A 341 -11.28 -1.70 33.61
C GLN A 341 -12.34 -1.54 34.71
N ALA A 342 -11.95 -1.10 35.91
CA ALA A 342 -12.87 -0.81 37.00
C ALA A 342 -13.86 0.30 36.60
N ALA A 343 -13.37 1.43 36.07
CA ALA A 343 -14.19 2.53 35.58
C ALA A 343 -15.18 2.07 34.49
N SER A 344 -14.73 1.21 33.56
CA SER A 344 -15.57 0.66 32.49
C SER A 344 -16.72 -0.21 33.00
N SER A 345 -16.48 -0.97 34.07
CA SER A 345 -17.50 -1.83 34.66
C SER A 345 -18.63 -1.03 35.33
N GLU A 346 -18.34 0.20 35.76
CA GLU A 346 -19.30 1.10 36.40
C GLU A 346 -20.14 1.89 35.38
N THR A 347 -19.65 2.08 34.16
CA THR A 347 -20.28 2.95 33.15
C THR A 347 -21.17 2.22 32.14
N SER A 348 -21.21 0.87 32.13
CA SER A 348 -22.02 -0.03 31.28
C SER A 348 -21.95 0.14 29.74
N ASP A 349 -21.70 1.34 29.22
CA ASP A 349 -21.80 1.74 27.80
C ASP A 349 -20.44 1.96 27.11
N SER A 350 -19.33 1.71 27.80
CA SER A 350 -17.99 2.15 27.38
C SER A 350 -17.00 1.03 27.05
N THR A 351 -17.42 -0.24 27.02
CA THR A 351 -16.50 -1.36 26.71
C THR A 351 -15.80 -1.16 25.36
N TRP A 352 -16.56 -0.82 24.32
CA TRP A 352 -15.99 -0.49 22.99
C TRP A 352 -15.07 0.73 23.04
N ALA A 353 -15.36 1.71 23.91
CA ALA A 353 -14.56 2.93 24.05
C ALA A 353 -13.25 2.65 24.77
N VAL A 354 -13.22 1.71 25.72
CA VAL A 354 -12.00 1.22 26.37
C VAL A 354 -11.17 0.40 25.39
N GLU A 355 -11.78 -0.53 24.68
CA GLU A 355 -11.10 -1.30 23.63
C GLU A 355 -10.52 -0.36 22.58
N ARG A 356 -11.29 0.64 22.15
CA ARG A 356 -10.81 1.66 21.22
C ARG A 356 -9.69 2.49 21.82
N LEU A 357 -9.82 3.02 23.04
CA LEU A 357 -8.80 3.79 23.74
C LEU A 357 -7.48 3.01 23.86
N LEU A 358 -7.56 1.76 24.32
CA LEU A 358 -6.40 0.89 24.45
C LEU A 358 -5.80 0.54 23.07
N SER A 359 -6.63 0.41 22.04
CA SER A 359 -6.15 0.22 20.67
C SER A 359 -5.48 1.48 20.10
N LEU A 360 -5.96 2.68 20.43
CA LEU A 360 -5.34 3.96 20.03
C LEU A 360 -4.02 4.17 20.78
N TYR A 361 -3.91 3.52 21.93
CA TYR A 361 -2.77 3.52 22.81
C TYR A 361 -1.80 2.38 22.46
N ILE A 362 -1.30 2.40 21.23
CA ILE A 362 -0.17 1.57 20.81
C ILE A 362 1.11 2.33 21.21
N PRO A 363 2.05 1.70 21.93
CA PRO A 363 3.36 2.30 22.15
C PRO A 363 3.95 2.73 20.82
N THR A 364 4.20 4.03 20.67
CA THR A 364 4.76 4.57 19.42
C THR A 364 6.25 4.71 19.58
N SER A 365 6.95 4.64 18.45
CA SER A 365 8.37 4.93 18.41
C SER A 365 8.70 6.25 19.13
N PRO A 366 9.80 6.33 19.89
CA PRO A 366 10.26 7.57 20.50
C PRO A 366 10.68 8.63 19.45
N VAL A 367 10.87 8.24 18.19
CA VAL A 367 11.19 9.18 17.10
C VAL A 367 9.95 9.65 16.34
N THR A 368 8.78 9.06 16.59
CA THR A 368 7.53 9.51 15.97
C THR A 368 6.65 10.23 16.98
N GLU A 369 6.16 11.40 16.59
CA GLU A 369 5.13 12.11 17.34
C GLU A 369 3.72 11.66 16.95
N ALA A 370 3.56 10.84 15.90
CA ALA A 370 2.29 10.37 15.32
C ALA A 370 1.51 9.42 16.24
N THR A 371 0.23 9.24 15.94
CA THR A 371 -0.66 8.30 16.66
C THR A 371 -0.31 6.84 16.40
N SER A 372 0.25 6.52 15.25
CA SER A 372 0.77 5.20 14.89
C SER A 372 2.27 5.25 14.62
N ALA A 373 2.93 4.12 14.81
CA ALA A 373 4.32 3.98 14.39
C ALA A 373 4.37 3.95 12.84
N HIS A 374 5.21 4.81 12.26
CA HIS A 374 5.32 4.93 10.80
C HIS A 374 5.84 3.65 10.16
N TYR A 375 6.88 3.02 10.75
CA TYR A 375 7.37 1.75 10.25
C TYR A 375 6.27 0.67 10.26
N SER A 376 5.44 0.60 11.31
CA SER A 376 4.30 -0.33 11.38
C SER A 376 3.27 -0.10 10.27
N SER A 377 3.00 1.17 9.93
CA SER A 377 2.17 1.55 8.79
C SER A 377 2.79 1.09 7.47
N VAL A 378 4.11 1.26 7.31
CA VAL A 378 4.84 0.78 6.13
C VAL A 378 4.80 -0.74 6.05
N LEU A 379 5.03 -1.47 7.13
CA LEU A 379 4.99 -2.94 7.15
C LEU A 379 3.62 -3.48 6.70
N ARG A 380 2.53 -2.84 7.14
CA ARG A 380 1.17 -3.17 6.67
C ARG A 380 0.98 -2.88 5.18
N ALA A 381 1.37 -1.68 4.74
CA ALA A 381 1.31 -1.31 3.32
C ALA A 381 2.13 -2.27 2.45
N MET A 382 3.26 -2.78 2.94
CA MET A 382 4.10 -3.73 2.23
C MET A 382 3.41 -5.06 1.93
N CYS A 383 2.48 -5.52 2.78
CA CYS A 383 1.70 -6.72 2.47
C CYS A 383 0.90 -6.57 1.18
N PHE A 384 0.33 -5.38 0.95
CA PHE A 384 -0.38 -5.08 -0.29
C PHE A 384 0.59 -4.90 -1.46
N VAL A 385 1.71 -4.20 -1.26
CA VAL A 385 2.78 -4.05 -2.28
C VAL A 385 3.28 -5.41 -2.78
N ASP A 386 3.60 -6.34 -1.87
CA ASP A 386 4.04 -7.70 -2.22
C ASP A 386 2.98 -8.43 -3.06
N LYS A 387 1.70 -8.29 -2.70
CA LYS A 387 0.58 -8.90 -3.43
C LYS A 387 0.43 -8.32 -4.83
N MET A 388 0.53 -6.99 -4.98
CA MET A 388 0.42 -6.32 -6.27
C MET A 388 1.60 -6.63 -7.18
N HIS A 389 2.81 -6.66 -6.62
CA HIS A 389 4.01 -7.10 -7.32
C HIS A 389 3.89 -8.54 -7.82
N GLN A 390 3.37 -9.46 -6.99
CA GLN A 390 3.13 -10.85 -7.37
C GLN A 390 2.12 -10.99 -8.52
N TYR A 391 1.08 -10.17 -8.54
CA TYR A 391 0.16 -10.12 -9.68
C TYR A 391 0.82 -9.57 -10.94
N CYS A 392 1.82 -8.70 -10.80
CA CYS A 392 2.63 -8.13 -11.89
C CYS A 392 1.76 -7.56 -13.04
N TRP A 393 0.64 -6.93 -12.70
CA TRP A 393 -0.36 -6.53 -13.70
C TRP A 393 0.17 -5.53 -14.73
N LEU A 394 1.08 -4.62 -14.35
CA LEU A 394 1.69 -3.71 -15.32
C LEU A 394 2.40 -4.44 -16.47
N ARG A 395 2.89 -5.67 -16.23
CA ARG A 395 3.57 -6.46 -17.25
C ARG A 395 2.64 -7.44 -17.97
N SER A 396 1.36 -7.45 -17.59
CA SER A 396 0.36 -8.37 -18.11
C SER A 396 -0.12 -7.95 -19.49
N PRO A 397 -0.27 -8.89 -20.44
CA PRO A 397 -0.97 -8.64 -21.71
C PRO A 397 -2.46 -8.31 -21.53
N ALA A 398 -3.01 -8.55 -20.33
CA ALA A 398 -4.40 -8.27 -20.03
C ALA A 398 -4.64 -6.85 -19.45
N LEU A 399 -3.59 -6.08 -19.20
CA LEU A 399 -3.61 -4.84 -18.41
C LEU A 399 -4.71 -3.85 -18.84
N CYS A 400 -4.66 -3.41 -20.10
CA CYS A 400 -5.60 -2.50 -20.71
C CYS A 400 -5.50 -2.59 -22.23
N TYR A 401 -6.63 -2.46 -22.91
CA TYR A 401 -6.74 -2.41 -24.35
C TYR A 401 -7.75 -1.33 -24.72
N ARG A 402 -7.34 -0.38 -25.57
CA ARG A 402 -8.23 0.65 -26.12
C ARG A 402 -8.90 0.10 -27.38
N ALA A 403 -10.19 -0.23 -27.27
CA ALA A 403 -10.99 -0.62 -28.42
C ALA A 403 -11.58 0.62 -29.10
N ASN A 404 -11.40 0.73 -30.42
CA ASN A 404 -12.07 1.74 -31.23
C ASN A 404 -13.38 1.15 -31.77
N SER A 405 -14.51 1.45 -31.12
CA SER A 405 -15.84 1.07 -31.61
C SER A 405 -16.72 2.31 -31.78
N ASN A 406 -17.34 2.46 -32.96
CA ASN A 406 -18.46 3.38 -33.23
C ASN A 406 -18.36 4.80 -32.61
N SER A 407 -17.19 5.45 -32.70
CA SER A 407 -16.92 6.83 -32.25
C SER A 407 -16.73 7.05 -30.74
N ILE A 408 -16.68 6.00 -29.91
CA ILE A 408 -16.34 6.07 -28.48
C ILE A 408 -15.17 5.11 -28.21
N SER A 409 -14.04 5.63 -27.75
CA SER A 409 -12.93 4.80 -27.27
C SER A 409 -13.32 4.15 -25.94
N VAL A 410 -13.50 2.84 -25.91
CA VAL A 410 -13.76 2.09 -24.68
C VAL A 410 -12.47 1.40 -24.26
N SER A 411 -12.04 1.66 -23.02
CA SER A 411 -10.91 0.97 -22.41
C SER A 411 -11.44 -0.29 -21.73
N ILE A 412 -10.94 -1.46 -22.15
CA ILE A 412 -11.23 -2.76 -21.55
C ILE A 412 -9.95 -3.35 -20.98
N GLY A 413 -10.03 -4.30 -20.05
CA GLY A 413 -8.83 -4.88 -19.43
C GLY A 413 -8.91 -5.02 -17.93
N THR A 414 -7.81 -5.49 -17.35
CA THR A 414 -7.68 -5.67 -15.89
C THR A 414 -7.94 -4.38 -15.13
N LEU A 415 -7.32 -3.26 -15.51
CA LEU A 415 -7.53 -2.00 -14.78
C LEU A 415 -8.91 -1.36 -15.01
N PRO A 416 -9.45 -1.28 -16.24
CA PRO A 416 -10.81 -0.81 -16.45
C PRO A 416 -11.87 -1.63 -15.70
N ARG A 417 -11.76 -2.97 -15.72
CA ARG A 417 -12.62 -3.85 -14.92
C ARG A 417 -12.49 -3.58 -13.43
N ALA A 418 -11.26 -3.48 -12.92
CA ALA A 418 -11.00 -3.21 -11.50
C ALA A 418 -11.60 -1.86 -11.07
N GLN A 419 -11.51 -0.84 -11.93
CA GLN A 419 -12.16 0.46 -11.70
C GLN A 419 -13.68 0.32 -11.59
N GLN A 420 -14.30 -0.37 -12.54
CA GLN A 420 -15.74 -0.61 -12.54
C GLN A 420 -16.17 -1.41 -11.30
N LYS A 421 -15.39 -2.43 -10.92
CA LYS A 421 -15.63 -3.23 -9.73
C LYS A 421 -15.49 -2.40 -8.44
N TYR A 422 -14.57 -1.45 -8.39
CA TYR A 422 -14.47 -0.51 -7.27
C TYR A 422 -15.68 0.42 -7.18
N GLN A 423 -16.18 0.96 -8.30
CA GLN A 423 -17.41 1.75 -8.32
C GLN A 423 -18.61 0.94 -7.79
N ASN A 424 -18.72 -0.31 -8.23
CA ASN A 424 -19.71 -1.27 -7.77
C ASN A 424 -19.58 -1.55 -6.26
N PHE A 425 -18.35 -1.76 -5.78
CA PHE A 425 -18.05 -1.93 -4.35
C PHE A 425 -18.49 -0.73 -3.51
N LEU A 426 -18.30 0.50 -4.00
CA LEU A 426 -18.77 1.72 -3.33
C LEU A 426 -20.30 1.80 -3.24
N GLN A 427 -21.03 1.26 -4.22
CA GLN A 427 -22.50 1.19 -4.16
C GLN A 427 -22.96 0.26 -3.03
N VAL A 428 -22.34 -0.91 -2.91
CA VAL A 428 -22.57 -1.85 -1.80
C VAL A 428 -22.21 -1.20 -0.45
N ALA A 429 -21.12 -0.44 -0.40
CA ALA A 429 -20.67 0.25 0.81
C ALA A 429 -21.62 1.36 1.31
N ARG A 430 -22.49 1.91 0.44
CA ARG A 430 -23.43 2.98 0.77
C ARG A 430 -24.59 2.53 1.67
N GLN A 431 -24.78 1.22 1.87
CA GLN A 431 -25.97 0.70 2.55
C GLN A 431 -26.10 1.12 4.03
N PRO A 432 -27.34 1.32 4.51
CA PRO A 432 -27.61 1.81 5.86
C PRO A 432 -27.25 0.84 6.98
N GLU A 433 -27.09 -0.45 6.67
CA GLU A 433 -26.83 -1.50 7.66
C GLU A 433 -25.37 -1.54 8.16
N ASN A 434 -24.50 -0.61 7.72
CA ASN A 434 -23.09 -0.53 8.13
C ASN A 434 -22.39 -1.90 8.04
N ILE A 435 -22.68 -2.65 6.97
CA ILE A 435 -22.08 -3.98 6.76
C ILE A 435 -20.56 -3.79 6.66
N PRO A 436 -19.76 -4.57 7.41
CA PRO A 436 -18.32 -4.53 7.27
C PRO A 436 -17.92 -5.04 5.89
N ILE A 437 -17.20 -4.22 5.14
CA ILE A 437 -16.81 -4.47 3.75
C ILE A 437 -15.34 -4.85 3.67
N THR A 438 -15.04 -5.93 2.93
CA THR A 438 -13.67 -6.38 2.69
C THR A 438 -13.35 -6.32 1.20
N PRO A 439 -12.36 -5.52 0.76
CA PRO A 439 -12.01 -5.39 -0.65
C PRO A 439 -11.30 -6.64 -1.18
N THR A 440 -11.56 -6.99 -2.43
CA THR A 440 -10.66 -7.87 -3.23
C THR A 440 -9.42 -7.08 -3.69
N SER A 441 -8.36 -7.73 -4.18
CA SER A 441 -7.09 -7.02 -4.49
C SER A 441 -7.23 -5.95 -5.57
N ASP A 442 -8.05 -6.21 -6.59
CA ASP A 442 -8.41 -5.28 -7.67
C ASP A 442 -9.19 -4.06 -7.15
N VAL A 443 -10.16 -4.30 -6.27
CA VAL A 443 -10.88 -3.22 -5.54
C VAL A 443 -9.92 -2.44 -4.64
N GLY A 444 -9.04 -3.14 -3.93
CA GLY A 444 -8.03 -2.58 -3.03
C GLY A 444 -7.06 -1.65 -3.75
N LEU A 445 -6.67 -1.97 -4.99
CA LEU A 445 -5.81 -1.10 -5.78
C LEU A 445 -6.45 0.29 -5.98
N PHE A 446 -7.70 0.33 -6.44
CA PHE A 446 -8.40 1.60 -6.64
C PHE A 446 -8.73 2.30 -5.33
N TRP A 447 -9.06 1.54 -4.28
CA TRP A 447 -9.33 2.12 -2.97
C TRP A 447 -8.09 2.80 -2.39
N HIS A 448 -6.93 2.12 -2.38
CA HIS A 448 -5.67 2.71 -1.91
C HIS A 448 -5.24 3.90 -2.78
N THR A 449 -5.43 3.81 -4.12
CA THR A 449 -5.19 4.93 -5.04
C THR A 449 -6.03 6.15 -4.65
N HIS A 450 -7.30 5.94 -4.27
CA HIS A 450 -8.20 7.00 -3.85
C HIS A 450 -7.74 7.65 -2.54
N GLN A 451 -7.23 6.86 -1.59
CA GLN A 451 -6.75 7.31 -0.28
C GLN A 451 -5.49 8.17 -0.33
N LEU A 452 -4.65 8.05 -1.37
CA LEU A 452 -3.44 8.89 -1.52
C LEU A 452 -3.73 10.39 -1.67
N SER A 453 -5.01 10.79 -1.81
CA SER A 453 -5.44 12.17 -1.61
C SER A 453 -6.48 12.23 -0.49
N PRO A 454 -6.05 12.25 0.80
CA PRO A 454 -6.94 12.05 1.94
C PRO A 454 -8.08 13.07 2.05
N GLY A 455 -7.80 14.33 1.74
CA GLY A 455 -8.78 15.42 1.72
C GLY A 455 -9.92 15.18 0.73
N PRO A 456 -9.64 15.04 -0.58
CA PRO A 456 -10.64 14.66 -1.58
C PRO A 456 -11.35 13.35 -1.26
N TYR A 457 -10.61 12.31 -0.85
CA TYR A 457 -11.20 11.01 -0.48
C TYR A 457 -12.24 11.15 0.63
N ARG A 458 -11.92 11.90 1.69
CA ARG A 458 -12.87 12.17 2.77
C ARG A 458 -14.10 12.91 2.26
N GLN A 459 -13.94 13.90 1.40
CA GLN A 459 -15.08 14.63 0.80
C GLN A 459 -15.95 13.71 -0.05
N PHE A 460 -15.35 12.86 -0.88
CA PHE A 460 -16.03 11.85 -1.68
C PHE A 460 -16.86 10.92 -0.80
N CYS A 461 -16.26 10.33 0.24
CA CYS A 461 -16.95 9.40 1.13
C CYS A 461 -18.18 10.05 1.80
N ILE A 462 -18.03 11.27 2.32
CA ILE A 462 -19.14 11.98 2.97
C ILE A 462 -20.25 12.29 1.96
N ARG A 463 -19.93 12.74 0.74
CA ARG A 463 -20.94 13.10 -0.27
C ARG A 463 -21.62 11.89 -0.90
N GLN A 464 -20.83 10.89 -1.28
CA GLN A 464 -21.30 9.75 -2.08
C GLN A 464 -21.80 8.59 -1.22
N LEU A 465 -21.24 8.42 -0.02
CA LEU A 465 -21.55 7.30 0.87
C LEU A 465 -22.29 7.73 2.15
N GLY A 466 -22.33 9.02 2.46
CA GLY A 466 -22.92 9.55 3.70
C GLY A 466 -22.11 9.27 4.96
N ARG A 467 -20.97 8.56 4.85
CA ARG A 467 -20.08 8.19 5.94
C ARG A 467 -18.65 8.14 5.47
N PHE A 468 -17.71 8.35 6.39
CA PHE A 468 -16.30 8.11 6.09
C PHE A 468 -16.00 6.61 6.11
N MET A 469 -15.36 6.12 5.05
CA MET A 469 -14.82 4.77 5.01
C MET A 469 -13.37 4.82 5.48
N ASP A 470 -13.13 4.32 6.68
CA ASP A 470 -11.77 4.16 7.20
C ASP A 470 -11.40 2.68 7.19
N TYR A 471 -10.12 2.40 6.95
CA TYR A 471 -9.61 1.04 6.97
C TYR A 471 -9.12 0.72 8.39
N ASP A 472 -9.84 -0.15 9.10
CA ASP A 472 -9.39 -0.65 10.39
C ASP A 472 -8.67 -1.99 10.22
N ASP A 473 -7.34 -1.90 10.15
CA ASP A 473 -6.42 -3.04 10.03
C ASP A 473 -6.43 -3.98 11.24
N LYS A 474 -7.08 -3.61 12.35
CA LYS A 474 -7.05 -4.39 13.61
C LYS A 474 -8.09 -5.50 13.67
N VAL A 475 -8.78 -5.76 12.57
CA VAL A 475 -9.83 -6.77 12.51
C VAL A 475 -9.20 -8.17 12.41
N ALA A 476 -9.48 -9.03 13.40
CA ALA A 476 -8.96 -10.39 13.45
C ALA A 476 -9.33 -11.21 12.18
N HIS A 477 -8.47 -12.15 11.78
CA HIS A 477 -8.63 -12.95 10.55
C HIS A 477 -9.99 -13.64 10.44
N GLU A 478 -10.52 -14.19 11.54
CA GLU A 478 -11.84 -14.84 11.54
C GLU A 478 -13.00 -13.87 11.27
N VAL A 479 -12.83 -12.60 11.65
CA VAL A 479 -13.80 -11.53 11.38
C VAL A 479 -13.64 -11.06 9.93
N LEU A 480 -12.40 -10.97 9.41
CA LEU A 480 -12.14 -10.66 8.01
C LEU A 480 -12.80 -11.67 7.05
N ASP A 481 -12.73 -12.96 7.36
CA ASP A 481 -13.34 -14.02 6.53
C ASP A 481 -14.88 -13.89 6.49
N LYS A 482 -15.51 -13.61 7.64
CA LYS A 482 -16.96 -13.36 7.73
C LYS A 482 -17.37 -12.09 6.99
N ASN A 483 -16.61 -11.01 7.15
CA ASN A 483 -16.85 -9.74 6.46
C ASN A 483 -16.70 -9.90 4.95
N PHE A 484 -15.73 -10.69 4.50
CA PHE A 484 -15.54 -11.00 3.09
C PHE A 484 -16.72 -11.77 2.51
N ALA A 485 -17.18 -12.83 3.19
CA ALA A 485 -18.36 -13.58 2.79
C ALA A 485 -19.61 -12.67 2.72
N ALA A 486 -19.83 -11.82 3.72
CA ALA A 486 -20.93 -10.87 3.73
C ALA A 486 -20.84 -9.85 2.56
N THR A 487 -19.63 -9.38 2.26
CA THR A 487 -19.39 -8.48 1.12
C THR A 487 -19.74 -9.16 -0.20
N GLN A 488 -19.27 -10.40 -0.39
CA GLN A 488 -19.56 -11.20 -1.59
C GLN A 488 -21.06 -11.46 -1.75
N ASP A 489 -21.76 -11.79 -0.67
CA ASP A 489 -23.21 -12.03 -0.69
C ASP A 489 -23.99 -10.77 -1.04
N SER A 490 -23.60 -9.60 -0.50
CA SER A 490 -24.23 -8.32 -0.86
C SER A 490 -23.97 -7.95 -2.31
N TYR A 491 -22.71 -8.05 -2.75
CA TYR A 491 -22.30 -7.76 -4.13
C TYR A 491 -23.06 -8.62 -5.13
N SER A 492 -23.18 -9.92 -4.86
CA SER A 492 -23.89 -10.86 -5.74
C SER A 492 -25.39 -10.58 -5.80
N ARG A 493 -26.02 -10.25 -4.66
CA ARG A 493 -27.46 -9.93 -4.60
C ARG A 493 -27.81 -8.65 -5.34
N GLU A 494 -26.96 -7.63 -5.26
CA GLU A 494 -27.26 -6.30 -5.81
C GLU A 494 -26.87 -6.15 -7.27
N LEU A 495 -25.75 -6.75 -7.67
CA LEU A 495 -25.11 -6.48 -8.95
C LEU A 495 -25.07 -7.72 -9.87
N SER A 496 -25.54 -8.87 -9.40
CA SER A 496 -25.58 -10.15 -10.15
C SER A 496 -24.22 -10.57 -10.74
N GLY A 497 -23.10 -10.14 -10.13
CA GLY A 497 -21.73 -10.43 -10.60
C GLY A 497 -20.89 -11.18 -9.57
N GLU A 498 -19.80 -11.80 -10.03
CA GLU A 498 -18.85 -12.51 -9.17
C GLU A 498 -17.89 -11.54 -8.48
N TYR A 499 -17.86 -11.57 -7.14
CA TYR A 499 -16.97 -10.70 -6.36
C TYR A 499 -15.56 -11.29 -6.22
N ASP A 500 -15.45 -12.54 -5.78
CA ASP A 500 -14.18 -13.24 -5.67
C ASP A 500 -13.89 -14.01 -6.96
N THR A 501 -12.84 -13.59 -7.67
CA THR A 501 -12.46 -14.23 -8.93
C THR A 501 -10.95 -14.33 -9.06
N CYS A 502 -10.47 -15.28 -9.86
CA CYS A 502 -9.04 -15.44 -10.10
C CYS A 502 -8.47 -14.22 -10.85
N LEU A 503 -7.37 -13.66 -10.36
CA LEU A 503 -6.75 -12.43 -10.86
C LEU A 503 -5.44 -12.68 -11.65
N CYS A 504 -5.18 -13.93 -12.05
CA CYS A 504 -3.98 -14.26 -12.81
C CYS A 504 -4.09 -13.82 -14.28
N TRP A 505 -2.95 -13.61 -14.95
CA TRP A 505 -2.91 -13.10 -16.33
C TRP A 505 -3.73 -13.92 -17.32
N ALA A 506 -3.79 -15.25 -17.15
CA ALA A 506 -4.54 -16.13 -18.04
C ALA A 506 -6.06 -15.91 -17.91
N CYS A 507 -6.58 -15.86 -16.68
CA CYS A 507 -8.00 -15.60 -16.41
C CYS A 507 -8.40 -14.18 -16.81
N GLU A 508 -7.54 -13.20 -16.54
CA GLU A 508 -7.77 -11.81 -16.94
C GLU A 508 -7.79 -11.64 -18.47
N LEU A 509 -6.89 -12.33 -19.18
CA LEU A 509 -6.87 -12.30 -20.64
C LEU A 509 -8.10 -12.99 -21.25
N GLU A 510 -8.58 -14.06 -20.64
CA GLU A 510 -9.85 -14.69 -21.03
C GLU A 510 -11.04 -13.76 -20.82
N ARG A 511 -11.10 -13.02 -19.71
CA ARG A 511 -12.12 -11.99 -19.50
C ARG A 511 -12.05 -10.87 -20.54
N ASN A 512 -10.85 -10.44 -20.95
CA ASN A 512 -10.71 -9.47 -22.05
C ASN A 512 -11.35 -10.00 -23.34
N ASP A 513 -11.17 -11.28 -23.65
CA ASP A 513 -11.75 -11.88 -24.85
C ASP A 513 -13.28 -11.92 -24.76
N HIS A 514 -13.84 -12.20 -23.57
CA HIS A 514 -15.29 -12.16 -23.35
C HIS A 514 -15.87 -10.75 -23.48
N GLU A 515 -15.21 -9.72 -22.95
CA GLU A 515 -15.64 -8.32 -23.12
C GLU A 515 -15.61 -7.89 -24.58
N LEU A 516 -14.55 -8.24 -25.30
CA LEU A 516 -14.45 -7.96 -26.74
C LEU A 516 -15.53 -8.66 -27.55
N ALA A 517 -15.90 -9.88 -27.20
CA ALA A 517 -16.95 -10.63 -27.88
C ALA A 517 -18.35 -10.02 -27.68
N ILE A 518 -18.58 -9.30 -26.59
CA ILE A 518 -19.83 -8.54 -26.37
C ILE A 518 -19.91 -7.36 -27.36
N ASP A 519 -18.81 -6.65 -27.55
CA ASP A 519 -18.75 -5.46 -28.43
C ASP A 519 -18.61 -5.82 -29.93
N ASP A 520 -17.95 -6.94 -30.26
CA ASP A 520 -17.84 -7.48 -31.62
C ASP A 520 -18.04 -9.02 -31.61
N PRO A 521 -19.28 -9.49 -31.88
CA PRO A 521 -19.60 -10.92 -31.92
C PRO A 521 -18.80 -11.72 -32.95
N GLY A 522 -18.16 -11.05 -33.92
CA GLY A 522 -17.31 -11.67 -34.93
C GLY A 522 -15.97 -12.23 -34.38
N ILE A 523 -15.60 -11.88 -33.15
CA ILE A 523 -14.36 -12.31 -32.47
C ILE A 523 -14.50 -13.70 -31.85
N SER A 524 -15.72 -14.14 -31.50
CA SER A 524 -15.98 -15.38 -30.74
C SER A 524 -16.01 -16.67 -31.58
N SER A 525 -15.74 -16.64 -32.88
CA SER A 525 -16.03 -17.78 -33.78
C SER A 525 -14.90 -18.79 -33.99
N GLY A 526 -13.88 -18.83 -33.13
CA GLY A 526 -12.79 -19.81 -33.21
C GLY A 526 -13.01 -21.05 -32.33
N SER A 527 -12.37 -22.17 -32.67
CA SER A 527 -12.29 -23.34 -31.78
C SER A 527 -11.67 -22.92 -30.44
N ASP A 528 -12.39 -23.14 -29.33
CA ASP A 528 -11.99 -22.75 -27.96
C ASP A 528 -10.54 -23.14 -27.64
N ASP A 529 -10.12 -24.35 -28.03
CA ASP A 529 -8.77 -24.88 -27.82
C ASP A 529 -7.65 -24.00 -28.41
N LEU A 530 -7.88 -23.37 -29.56
CA LEU A 530 -6.86 -22.58 -30.25
C LEU A 530 -6.69 -21.19 -29.63
N HIS A 531 -7.80 -20.57 -29.21
CA HIS A 531 -7.77 -19.31 -28.46
C HIS A 531 -7.13 -19.52 -27.09
N GLU A 532 -7.47 -20.61 -26.42
CA GLU A 532 -6.85 -20.98 -25.14
C GLU A 532 -5.34 -21.19 -25.30
N TRP A 533 -4.90 -21.89 -26.34
CA TRP A 533 -3.47 -22.02 -26.65
C TRP A 533 -2.80 -20.67 -26.90
N ALA A 534 -3.41 -19.79 -27.68
CA ALA A 534 -2.86 -18.47 -27.99
C ALA A 534 -2.71 -17.60 -26.73
N ARG A 535 -3.71 -17.59 -25.84
CA ARG A 535 -3.64 -16.95 -24.52
C ARG A 535 -2.45 -17.46 -23.71
N ARG A 536 -2.26 -18.78 -23.65
CA ARG A 536 -1.13 -19.39 -22.93
C ARG A 536 0.21 -18.96 -23.53
N VAL A 537 0.33 -18.93 -24.86
CA VAL A 537 1.56 -18.48 -25.54
C VAL A 537 1.86 -17.01 -25.23
N ALA A 538 0.87 -16.12 -25.31
CA ALA A 538 1.04 -14.71 -24.97
C ALA A 538 1.47 -14.52 -23.50
N VAL A 539 0.83 -15.21 -22.56
CA VAL A 539 1.22 -15.16 -21.14
C VAL A 539 2.65 -15.65 -20.94
N VAL A 540 3.07 -16.73 -21.61
CA VAL A 540 4.45 -17.24 -21.50
C VAL A 540 5.45 -16.24 -22.09
N PHE A 541 5.14 -15.60 -23.21
CA PHE A 541 5.98 -14.57 -23.81
C PHE A 541 6.21 -13.39 -22.86
N TRP A 542 5.13 -12.77 -22.36
CA TRP A 542 5.24 -11.59 -21.50
C TRP A 542 5.88 -11.90 -20.14
N LYS A 543 5.72 -13.12 -19.61
CA LYS A 543 6.46 -13.56 -18.42
C LYS A 543 7.95 -13.67 -18.69
N GLU A 544 8.34 -14.17 -19.86
CA GLU A 544 9.75 -14.24 -20.23
C GLU A 544 10.34 -12.84 -20.49
N VAL A 545 9.58 -11.92 -21.12
CA VAL A 545 9.97 -10.51 -21.25
C VAL A 545 10.29 -9.89 -19.88
N GLU A 546 9.39 -10.07 -18.90
CA GLU A 546 9.60 -9.55 -17.55
C GLU A 546 10.79 -10.24 -16.83
N ASP A 547 10.97 -11.55 -16.99
CA ASP A 547 12.12 -12.28 -16.43
C ASP A 547 13.46 -11.80 -17.01
N GLN A 548 13.54 -11.52 -18.32
CA GLN A 548 14.74 -10.94 -18.95
C GLN A 548 15.02 -9.54 -18.41
N ARG A 549 14.00 -8.68 -18.27
CA ARG A 549 14.12 -7.33 -17.68
C ARG A 549 14.67 -7.40 -16.25
N GLN A 550 14.09 -8.23 -15.39
CA GLN A 550 14.53 -8.39 -14.00
C GLN A 550 15.98 -8.86 -13.89
N ARG A 551 16.48 -9.62 -14.88
CA ARG A 551 17.87 -10.09 -14.94
C ARG A 551 18.82 -9.13 -15.64
N GLY A 552 18.34 -8.01 -16.18
CA GLY A 552 19.12 -7.10 -17.02
C GLY A 552 19.67 -7.78 -18.27
N GLN A 553 18.97 -8.79 -18.80
CA GLN A 553 19.35 -9.52 -20.00
C GLN A 553 18.68 -8.91 -21.25
N PRO A 554 19.23 -9.13 -22.47
CA PRO A 554 18.63 -8.62 -23.70
C PRO A 554 17.16 -9.04 -23.85
N GLY A 555 16.30 -8.09 -24.24
CA GLY A 555 14.87 -8.32 -24.38
C GLY A 555 14.52 -9.31 -25.50
N LEU A 556 13.29 -9.81 -25.47
CA LEU A 556 12.76 -10.62 -26.57
C LEU A 556 12.32 -9.72 -27.72
N ALA A 557 12.47 -10.20 -28.96
CA ALA A 557 11.99 -9.50 -30.13
C ALA A 557 10.45 -9.46 -30.11
N ARG A 558 9.85 -8.27 -30.27
CA ARG A 558 8.39 -8.07 -30.29
C ARG A 558 7.71 -8.94 -31.36
N GLU A 559 8.31 -9.01 -32.56
CA GLU A 559 7.76 -9.81 -33.66
C GLU A 559 7.83 -11.33 -33.39
N SER A 560 8.64 -11.79 -32.44
CA SER A 560 8.76 -13.22 -32.16
C SER A 560 7.46 -13.82 -31.61
N LEU A 561 6.66 -13.04 -30.85
CA LEU A 561 5.34 -13.48 -30.43
C LEU A 561 4.42 -13.72 -31.64
N ARG A 562 4.41 -12.77 -32.59
CA ARG A 562 3.64 -12.87 -33.83
C ARG A 562 4.05 -14.06 -34.67
N GLU A 563 5.35 -14.33 -34.80
CA GLU A 563 5.87 -15.48 -35.53
C GLU A 563 5.43 -16.82 -34.93
N VAL A 564 5.43 -16.92 -33.59
CA VAL A 564 4.96 -18.13 -32.89
C VAL A 564 3.44 -18.30 -33.08
N LEU A 565 2.67 -17.22 -32.94
CA LEU A 565 1.21 -17.24 -33.14
C LEU A 565 0.82 -17.51 -34.60
N ALA A 566 1.61 -17.07 -35.58
CA ALA A 566 1.36 -17.28 -37.01
C ALA A 566 1.35 -18.77 -37.40
N ARG A 567 1.92 -19.65 -36.56
CA ARG A 567 1.84 -21.12 -36.73
C ARG A 567 0.40 -21.64 -36.70
N THR A 568 -0.53 -20.90 -36.09
CA THR A 568 -1.97 -21.21 -36.09
C THR A 568 -2.61 -21.05 -37.47
N ARG A 569 -1.98 -20.29 -38.38
CA ARG A 569 -2.52 -19.87 -39.68
C ARG A 569 -3.86 -19.13 -39.58
N GLN A 570 -4.15 -18.52 -38.43
CA GLN A 570 -5.32 -17.67 -38.21
C GLN A 570 -4.87 -16.24 -37.96
N GLU A 571 -4.98 -15.38 -38.97
CA GLU A 571 -4.57 -13.96 -38.88
C GLU A 571 -5.29 -13.21 -37.75
N ARG A 572 -6.54 -13.56 -37.45
CA ARG A 572 -7.29 -12.98 -36.32
C ARG A 572 -6.61 -13.24 -34.97
N ILE A 573 -6.08 -14.45 -34.75
CA ILE A 573 -5.35 -14.78 -33.52
C ILE A 573 -4.03 -14.02 -33.46
N VAL A 574 -3.30 -13.94 -34.57
CA VAL A 574 -2.04 -13.20 -34.64
C VAL A 574 -2.28 -11.72 -34.34
N SER A 575 -3.28 -11.10 -34.97
CA SER A 575 -3.62 -9.69 -34.77
C SER A 575 -4.09 -9.38 -33.35
N ARG A 576 -4.68 -10.35 -32.65
CA ARG A 576 -5.23 -10.15 -31.30
C ARG A 576 -4.15 -10.24 -30.22
N PHE A 577 -3.27 -11.22 -30.34
CA PHE A 577 -2.33 -11.58 -29.27
C PHE A 577 -0.87 -11.20 -29.56
N GLY A 578 -0.52 -10.87 -30.82
CA GLY A 578 0.83 -10.51 -31.23
C GLY A 578 0.95 -9.06 -31.65
#